data_AF-A0A375FJ81-F1
#
_entry.id   AF-A0A375FJ81-F1
#
_cell.length_a   1.000
_cell.length_b   1.000
_cell.length_c   1.000
_cell.angle_alpha   90.00
_cell.angle_beta   90.00
_cell.angle_gamma   90.00
#
_symmetry.space_group_name_H-M   'P 1'
#
loop_
_entity.id
_entity.type
_entity.pdbx_description
1 polymer ?
#
loop_
_entity_poly.entity_id
_entity_poly.type
_entity_poly.pdbx_seq_one_letter_code
_entity_poly.pdbx_strand_id
1 'polypeptide(L)'
;MDHWRLAYLGMRQIPRELSEFELATFFTYSPKERALIDARRSPWYRLAVAVHIGFIRMTGRTLDACKQVPRFLWAHVGAQVGVTPPDMGTLNALYDGRTDTLAHHQMLAYQALGFSPMAEHQRRYVTRWLKERLTGQPSRTELFHELKCWLYEHRILIPHDRALKRLISQAVATAETALAVALVRAYGAAALDVWGTSLAHPHGDRASLQQWLWTVPLRTSTHQMGELFDKVELLYKMGIHRNWPEACNEALVRYYARRCANRPASVSKRVAQQPRRLEAACFLRYALCAATDQLATMLRHWIQKSVNDVRRLIDAGRPDPETQMREFATAVKTLAADEVLTREALCQQLLALADAALNRRAPSRASLIRMQLLSRGRQARALLGKLVLLPFSAHSAHPVIDALTVLQELYARKADSLPDHITV
;
A
#
# COMPACT_ATOMS: atom_id res chain seq x y z
N MET A 1 -23.72 -2.14 -7.29
CA MET A 1 -24.35 -3.47 -7.14
C MET A 1 -24.22 -3.92 -5.68
N ASP A 2 -25.24 -4.55 -5.09
CA ASP A 2 -25.18 -5.01 -3.69
C ASP A 2 -24.14 -6.13 -3.49
N HIS A 3 -23.41 -6.09 -2.37
CA HIS A 3 -22.28 -6.98 -2.11
C HIS A 3 -22.65 -8.48 -2.13
N TRP A 4 -23.86 -8.84 -1.71
CA TRP A 4 -24.33 -10.23 -1.67
C TRP A 4 -24.52 -10.85 -3.05
N ARG A 5 -24.82 -10.04 -4.10
CA ARG A 5 -25.01 -10.54 -5.47
C ARG A 5 -23.72 -11.02 -6.11
N LEU A 6 -22.57 -10.53 -5.64
CA LEU A 6 -21.25 -10.85 -6.18
C LEU A 6 -20.95 -12.35 -6.15
N ALA A 7 -21.46 -13.06 -5.14
CA ALA A 7 -21.27 -14.48 -4.98
C ALA A 7 -21.83 -15.29 -6.17
N TYR A 8 -22.89 -14.80 -6.80
CA TYR A 8 -23.60 -15.49 -7.89
C TYR A 8 -23.02 -15.24 -9.29
N LEU A 9 -22.22 -14.19 -9.47
CA LEU A 9 -21.76 -13.78 -10.79
C LEU A 9 -20.86 -14.84 -11.46
N GLY A 10 -21.27 -15.26 -12.65
CA GLY A 10 -20.60 -16.27 -13.45
C GLY A 10 -20.74 -17.71 -12.93
N MET A 11 -21.64 -17.97 -11.97
CA MET A 11 -21.98 -19.34 -11.58
C MET A 11 -22.51 -20.13 -12.80
N ARG A 12 -22.17 -21.42 -12.87
CA ARG A 12 -22.57 -22.32 -13.97
C ARG A 12 -23.79 -23.17 -13.66
N GLN A 13 -24.07 -23.33 -12.38
CA GLN A 13 -25.10 -24.21 -11.88
C GLN A 13 -26.02 -23.41 -10.97
N ILE A 14 -27.28 -23.85 -10.91
CA ILE A 14 -28.25 -23.29 -9.98
C ILE A 14 -27.81 -23.70 -8.57
N PRO A 15 -27.73 -22.76 -7.61
CA PRO A 15 -27.47 -23.07 -6.21
C PRO A 15 -28.43 -24.13 -5.67
N ARG A 16 -27.95 -24.98 -4.75
CA ARG A 16 -28.78 -26.03 -4.15
C ARG A 16 -29.87 -25.48 -3.25
N GLU A 17 -29.70 -24.24 -2.78
CA GLU A 17 -30.59 -23.52 -1.89
C GLU A 17 -30.56 -22.04 -2.28
N LEU A 18 -31.70 -21.36 -2.18
CA LEU A 18 -31.85 -19.91 -2.28
C LEU A 18 -32.87 -19.48 -1.23
N SER A 19 -32.62 -18.38 -0.55
CA SER A 19 -33.59 -17.77 0.35
C SER A 19 -34.81 -17.25 -0.42
N GLU A 20 -35.92 -17.03 0.29
CA GLU A 20 -37.13 -16.45 -0.31
C GLU A 20 -36.86 -15.06 -0.92
N PHE A 21 -36.03 -14.26 -0.26
CA PHE A 21 -35.59 -12.96 -0.77
C PHE A 21 -34.83 -13.08 -2.09
N GLU A 22 -33.91 -14.05 -2.21
CA GLU A 22 -33.14 -14.27 -3.44
C GLU A 22 -34.03 -14.81 -4.57
N LEU A 23 -34.97 -15.70 -4.25
CA LEU A 23 -35.98 -16.17 -5.19
C LEU A 23 -36.83 -15.02 -5.73
N ALA A 24 -37.39 -14.18 -4.85
CA ALA A 24 -38.17 -13.02 -5.25
C ALA A 24 -37.32 -12.01 -6.05
N THR A 25 -36.05 -11.85 -5.70
CA THR A 25 -35.16 -10.92 -6.41
C THR A 25 -34.83 -11.40 -7.82
N PHE A 26 -34.55 -12.69 -7.99
CA PHE A 26 -34.05 -13.22 -9.26
C PHE A 26 -35.11 -13.85 -10.14
N PHE A 27 -36.18 -14.41 -9.57
CA PHE A 27 -37.17 -15.23 -10.28
C PHE A 27 -38.59 -14.65 -10.26
N THR A 28 -38.73 -13.34 -10.01
CA THR A 28 -39.97 -12.59 -10.26
C THR A 28 -39.89 -11.86 -11.61
N TYR A 29 -40.96 -11.89 -12.39
CA TYR A 29 -40.95 -11.39 -13.78
C TYR A 29 -41.75 -10.11 -13.92
N SER A 30 -41.17 -9.13 -14.62
CA SER A 30 -41.86 -7.93 -15.06
C SER A 30 -42.96 -8.28 -16.08
N PRO A 31 -43.93 -7.37 -16.32
CA PRO A 31 -44.97 -7.60 -17.32
C PRO A 31 -44.42 -7.90 -18.72
N LYS A 32 -43.30 -7.26 -19.11
CA LYS A 32 -42.65 -7.51 -20.41
C LYS A 32 -42.06 -8.92 -20.50
N GLU A 33 -41.37 -9.36 -19.46
CA GLU A 33 -40.82 -10.72 -19.38
C GLU A 33 -41.94 -11.76 -19.33
N ARG A 34 -43.03 -11.46 -18.63
CA ARG A 34 -44.19 -12.34 -18.55
C ARG A 34 -44.88 -12.52 -19.91
N ALA A 35 -45.09 -11.45 -20.66
CA ALA A 35 -45.61 -11.53 -22.02
C ALA A 35 -44.72 -12.41 -22.93
N LEU A 36 -43.39 -12.29 -22.80
CA LEU A 36 -42.44 -13.12 -23.54
C LEU A 36 -42.50 -14.60 -23.15
N ILE A 37 -42.65 -14.89 -21.86
CA ILE A 37 -42.85 -16.24 -21.33
C ILE A 37 -44.18 -16.83 -21.85
N ASP A 38 -45.30 -16.12 -21.68
CA ASP A 38 -46.64 -16.62 -21.99
C ASP A 38 -46.87 -16.82 -23.50
N ALA A 39 -46.13 -16.08 -24.34
CA ALA A 39 -46.11 -16.29 -25.79
C ALA A 39 -45.62 -17.68 -26.22
N ARG A 40 -45.00 -18.47 -25.32
CA ARG A 40 -44.62 -19.86 -25.61
C ARG A 40 -45.85 -20.77 -25.50
N ARG A 41 -46.07 -21.61 -26.52
CA ARG A 41 -47.22 -22.53 -26.58
C ARG A 41 -47.17 -23.66 -25.54
N SER A 42 -45.97 -24.20 -25.26
CA SER A 42 -45.79 -25.31 -24.32
C SER A 42 -45.58 -24.80 -22.89
N PRO A 43 -46.35 -25.29 -21.89
CA PRO A 43 -46.12 -24.96 -20.48
C PRO A 43 -44.68 -25.25 -20.02
N TRP A 44 -44.06 -26.31 -20.54
CA TRP A 44 -42.67 -26.67 -20.29
C TRP A 44 -41.69 -25.63 -20.82
N TYR A 45 -41.97 -25.05 -21.99
CA TYR A 45 -41.13 -24.00 -22.55
C TYR A 45 -41.31 -22.69 -21.79
N ARG A 46 -42.52 -22.38 -21.29
CA ARG A 46 -42.75 -21.23 -20.40
C ARG A 46 -41.88 -21.33 -19.15
N LEU A 47 -41.95 -22.48 -18.47
CA LEU A 47 -41.13 -22.79 -17.30
C LEU A 47 -39.62 -22.69 -17.60
N ALA A 48 -39.18 -23.26 -18.72
CA ALA A 48 -37.76 -23.26 -19.07
C ALA A 48 -37.21 -21.86 -19.41
N VAL A 49 -37.96 -21.06 -20.18
CA VAL A 49 -37.58 -19.67 -20.49
C VAL A 49 -37.57 -18.83 -19.21
N ALA A 50 -38.55 -19.01 -18.31
CA ALA A 50 -38.59 -18.33 -17.03
C ALA A 50 -37.34 -18.63 -16.19
N VAL A 51 -36.93 -19.90 -16.07
CA VAL A 51 -35.70 -20.30 -15.39
C VAL A 51 -34.47 -19.65 -16.04
N HIS A 52 -34.38 -19.62 -17.38
CA HIS A 52 -33.27 -18.95 -18.08
C HIS A 52 -33.20 -17.46 -17.77
N ILE A 53 -34.35 -16.75 -17.77
CA ILE A 53 -34.41 -15.33 -17.42
C ILE A 53 -33.89 -15.12 -15.99
N GLY A 54 -34.44 -15.85 -15.02
CA GLY A 54 -34.02 -15.66 -13.63
C GLY A 54 -32.56 -16.03 -13.39
N PHE A 55 -32.06 -17.08 -14.06
CA PHE A 55 -30.66 -17.49 -13.97
C PHE A 55 -29.70 -16.45 -14.54
N ILE A 56 -30.02 -15.85 -15.69
CA ILE A 56 -29.20 -14.79 -16.29
C ILE A 56 -29.24 -13.54 -15.42
N ARG A 57 -30.41 -13.19 -14.85
CA ARG A 57 -30.53 -12.08 -13.89
C ARG A 57 -29.66 -12.30 -12.65
N MET A 58 -29.61 -13.53 -12.14
CA MET A 58 -28.80 -13.89 -10.98
C MET A 58 -27.30 -13.91 -11.27
N THR A 59 -26.89 -14.48 -12.40
CA THR A 59 -25.48 -14.85 -12.65
C THR A 59 -24.80 -14.03 -13.73
N GLY A 60 -25.55 -13.30 -14.57
CA GLY A 60 -25.04 -12.65 -15.78
C GLY A 60 -24.64 -13.62 -16.89
N ARG A 61 -25.01 -14.90 -16.77
CA ARG A 61 -24.53 -15.99 -17.63
C ARG A 61 -25.70 -16.86 -18.09
N THR A 62 -25.59 -17.44 -19.28
CA THR A 62 -26.55 -18.43 -19.79
C THR A 62 -26.45 -19.75 -19.02
N LEU A 63 -27.61 -20.36 -18.74
CA LEU A 63 -27.68 -21.69 -18.16
C LEU A 63 -27.46 -22.73 -19.26
N ASP A 64 -26.36 -23.46 -19.21
CA ASP A 64 -26.15 -24.63 -20.08
C ASP A 64 -27.19 -25.71 -19.77
N ALA A 65 -27.30 -26.75 -20.60
CA ALA A 65 -28.22 -27.86 -20.34
C ALA A 65 -27.95 -28.45 -18.93
N CYS A 66 -28.82 -28.10 -17.98
CA CYS A 66 -28.61 -28.40 -16.56
C CYS A 66 -29.22 -29.76 -16.22
N LYS A 67 -28.39 -30.63 -15.61
CA LYS A 67 -28.77 -31.98 -15.16
C LYS A 67 -29.80 -32.01 -14.03
N GLN A 68 -30.00 -30.92 -13.28
CA GLN A 68 -31.05 -30.88 -12.27
C GLN A 68 -31.40 -29.45 -11.89
N VAL A 69 -32.69 -29.13 -11.94
CA VAL A 69 -33.23 -27.90 -11.37
C VAL A 69 -33.83 -28.26 -10.00
N PRO A 70 -33.44 -27.58 -8.91
CA PRO A 70 -33.97 -27.87 -7.59
C PRO A 70 -35.50 -27.71 -7.50
N ARG A 71 -36.15 -28.55 -6.69
CA ARG A 71 -37.63 -28.55 -6.53
C ARG A 71 -38.18 -27.22 -6.02
N PHE A 72 -37.47 -26.56 -5.10
CA PHE A 72 -37.89 -25.26 -4.57
C PHE A 72 -37.99 -24.20 -5.68
N LEU A 73 -37.04 -24.21 -6.62
CA LEU A 73 -37.01 -23.27 -7.72
C LEU A 73 -38.14 -23.55 -8.70
N TRP A 74 -38.42 -24.83 -8.96
CA TRP A 74 -39.57 -25.22 -9.77
C TRP A 74 -40.90 -24.79 -9.15
N ALA A 75 -41.06 -24.96 -7.84
CA ALA A 75 -42.26 -24.52 -7.13
C ALA A 75 -42.46 -22.99 -7.25
N HIS A 76 -41.40 -22.21 -7.03
CA HIS A 76 -41.47 -20.76 -7.12
C HIS A 76 -41.77 -20.28 -8.56
N VAL A 77 -41.02 -20.78 -9.55
CA VAL A 77 -41.21 -20.39 -10.96
C VAL A 77 -42.56 -20.87 -11.49
N GLY A 78 -43.00 -22.07 -11.12
CA GLY A 78 -44.33 -22.59 -11.47
C GLY A 78 -45.46 -21.74 -10.93
N ALA A 79 -45.37 -21.34 -9.65
CA ALA A 79 -46.32 -20.41 -9.05
C ALA A 79 -46.32 -19.05 -9.74
N GLN A 80 -45.14 -18.51 -10.06
CA GLN A 80 -45.03 -17.24 -10.80
C GLN A 80 -45.70 -17.35 -12.17
N VAL A 81 -45.41 -18.39 -12.96
CA VAL A 81 -45.84 -18.53 -14.37
C VAL A 81 -47.24 -19.16 -14.52
N GLY A 82 -47.81 -19.71 -13.45
CA GLY A 82 -49.11 -20.39 -13.49
C GLY A 82 -49.06 -21.75 -14.17
N VAL A 83 -47.95 -22.49 -13.99
CA VAL A 83 -47.74 -23.83 -14.57
C VAL A 83 -47.35 -24.80 -13.46
N THR A 84 -48.01 -25.96 -13.40
CA THR A 84 -47.67 -27.02 -12.44
C THR A 84 -46.28 -27.58 -12.76
N PRO A 85 -45.32 -27.54 -11.82
CA PRO A 85 -43.97 -28.05 -12.04
C PRO A 85 -43.95 -29.59 -12.18
N PRO A 86 -42.94 -30.17 -12.85
CA PRO A 86 -42.76 -31.61 -12.95
C PRO A 86 -42.32 -32.21 -11.60
N ASP A 87 -42.75 -33.44 -11.30
CA ASP A 87 -42.32 -34.16 -10.09
C ASP A 87 -40.82 -34.52 -10.11
N MET A 88 -40.31 -34.99 -11.26
CA MET A 88 -38.88 -35.09 -11.55
C MET A 88 -38.67 -34.92 -13.04
N GLY A 89 -37.95 -33.86 -13.44
CA GLY A 89 -37.73 -33.57 -14.85
C GLY A 89 -36.63 -32.55 -15.01
N THR A 90 -35.41 -33.05 -14.98
CA THR A 90 -34.21 -32.35 -15.43
C THR A 90 -34.49 -31.53 -16.69
N LEU A 91 -34.15 -30.23 -16.73
CA LEU A 91 -34.22 -29.39 -17.94
C LEU A 91 -33.55 -30.07 -19.15
N ASN A 92 -32.56 -30.93 -18.95
CA ASN A 92 -31.97 -31.76 -20.02
C ASN A 92 -32.98 -32.61 -20.77
N ALA A 93 -33.98 -33.22 -20.14
CA ALA A 93 -34.94 -34.05 -20.88
C ALA A 93 -35.72 -33.21 -21.91
N LEU A 94 -35.88 -31.91 -21.66
CA LEU A 94 -36.50 -30.96 -22.59
C LEU A 94 -35.60 -30.63 -23.79
N TYR A 95 -34.28 -30.66 -23.60
CA TYR A 95 -33.27 -30.24 -24.57
C TYR A 95 -32.43 -31.37 -25.13
N ASP A 96 -32.70 -32.62 -24.74
CA ASP A 96 -31.96 -33.79 -25.22
C ASP A 96 -32.13 -33.93 -26.74
N GLY A 97 -31.01 -33.94 -27.46
CA GLY A 97 -30.97 -33.88 -28.93
C GLY A 97 -31.51 -32.58 -29.55
N ARG A 98 -31.84 -31.52 -28.76
CA ARG A 98 -32.47 -30.26 -29.22
C ARG A 98 -31.67 -29.03 -28.80
N THR A 99 -30.43 -28.96 -29.26
CA THR A 99 -29.49 -27.86 -28.94
C THR A 99 -29.97 -26.51 -29.46
N ASP A 100 -30.65 -26.47 -30.62
CA ASP A 100 -31.20 -25.23 -31.20
C ASP A 100 -32.29 -24.61 -30.32
N THR A 101 -33.15 -25.43 -29.72
CA THR A 101 -34.19 -24.97 -28.80
C THR A 101 -33.58 -24.37 -27.53
N LEU A 102 -32.52 -24.99 -26.99
CA LEU A 102 -31.79 -24.44 -25.86
C LEU A 102 -31.16 -23.09 -26.21
N ALA A 103 -30.46 -23.01 -27.34
CA ALA A 103 -29.82 -21.78 -27.80
C ALA A 103 -30.85 -20.66 -28.01
N HIS A 104 -32.02 -21.00 -28.60
CA HIS A 104 -33.12 -20.06 -28.77
C HIS A 104 -33.68 -19.56 -27.43
N HIS A 105 -33.90 -20.44 -26.45
CA HIS A 105 -34.38 -20.03 -25.12
C HIS A 105 -33.36 -19.18 -24.37
N GLN A 106 -32.08 -19.51 -24.44
CA GLN A 106 -31.00 -18.69 -23.88
C GLN A 106 -30.98 -17.30 -24.54
N MET A 107 -31.13 -17.24 -25.86
CA MET A 107 -31.20 -16.00 -26.64
C MET A 107 -32.36 -15.12 -26.21
N LEU A 108 -33.57 -15.66 -26.17
CA LEU A 108 -34.76 -14.93 -25.71
C LEU A 108 -34.55 -14.37 -24.30
N ALA A 109 -33.99 -15.18 -23.40
CA ALA A 109 -33.80 -14.78 -22.01
C ALA A 109 -32.78 -13.66 -21.84
N TYR A 110 -31.61 -13.73 -22.49
CA TYR A 110 -30.64 -12.64 -22.38
C TYR A 110 -31.14 -11.36 -23.06
N GLN A 111 -31.85 -11.47 -24.20
CA GLN A 111 -32.39 -10.30 -24.90
C GLN A 111 -33.48 -9.60 -24.08
N ALA A 112 -34.36 -10.37 -23.42
CA ALA A 112 -35.40 -9.82 -22.54
C ALA A 112 -34.80 -8.97 -21.40
N LEU A 113 -33.60 -9.34 -20.92
CA LEU A 113 -32.88 -8.63 -19.87
C LEU A 113 -31.92 -7.55 -20.40
N GLY A 114 -31.89 -7.32 -21.72
CA GLY A 114 -30.98 -6.39 -22.38
C GLY A 114 -29.52 -6.84 -22.41
N PHE A 115 -29.23 -8.10 -22.08
CA PHE A 115 -27.90 -8.68 -22.18
C PHE A 115 -27.54 -9.00 -23.63
N SER A 116 -26.24 -9.02 -23.93
CA SER A 116 -25.72 -9.42 -25.24
C SER A 116 -24.44 -10.25 -25.09
N PRO A 117 -24.16 -11.21 -26.00
CA PRO A 117 -22.83 -11.79 -26.12
C PRO A 117 -21.78 -10.72 -26.37
N MET A 118 -20.58 -10.89 -25.81
CA MET A 118 -19.51 -9.91 -25.96
C MET A 118 -19.07 -9.75 -27.43
N ALA A 119 -19.37 -8.58 -28.00
CA ALA A 119 -18.94 -8.18 -29.33
C ALA A 119 -17.46 -7.71 -29.33
N GLU A 120 -16.87 -7.58 -30.52
CA GLU A 120 -15.46 -7.18 -30.65
C GLU A 120 -15.20 -5.75 -30.14
N HIS A 121 -16.12 -4.81 -30.38
CA HIS A 121 -15.99 -3.44 -29.85
C HIS A 121 -16.07 -3.41 -28.31
N GLN A 122 -16.94 -4.22 -27.70
CA GLN A 122 -17.02 -4.40 -26.24
C GLN A 122 -15.73 -5.05 -25.70
N ARG A 123 -15.15 -6.02 -26.40
CA ARG A 123 -13.86 -6.62 -26.03
C ARG A 123 -12.73 -5.59 -26.01
N ARG A 124 -12.71 -4.65 -26.96
CA ARG A 124 -11.76 -3.52 -26.96
C ARG A 124 -11.99 -2.61 -25.74
N TYR A 125 -13.25 -2.35 -25.39
CA TYR A 125 -13.60 -1.56 -24.21
C TYR A 125 -13.17 -2.24 -22.90
N VAL A 126 -13.40 -3.57 -22.78
CA VAL A 126 -12.87 -4.39 -21.67
C VAL A 126 -11.34 -4.29 -21.59
N THR A 127 -10.65 -4.36 -22.72
CA THR A 127 -9.18 -4.29 -22.76
C THR A 127 -8.68 -2.93 -22.29
N ARG A 128 -9.34 -1.84 -22.70
CA ARG A 128 -9.04 -0.49 -22.22
C ARG A 128 -9.28 -0.37 -20.72
N TRP A 129 -10.44 -0.83 -20.24
CA TRP A 129 -10.78 -0.84 -18.83
C TRP A 129 -9.76 -1.64 -18.00
N LEU A 130 -9.35 -2.82 -18.47
CA LEU A 130 -8.30 -3.63 -17.84
C LEU A 130 -6.96 -2.88 -17.77
N LYS A 131 -6.59 -2.17 -18.84
CA LYS A 131 -5.35 -1.37 -18.87
C LYS A 131 -5.40 -0.24 -17.82
N GLU A 132 -6.52 0.46 -17.71
CA GLU A 132 -6.71 1.53 -16.72
C GLU A 132 -6.74 0.98 -15.27
N ARG A 133 -7.29 -0.22 -15.05
CA ARG A 133 -7.27 -0.85 -13.72
C ARG A 133 -5.88 -1.36 -13.33
N LEU A 134 -5.15 -1.94 -14.28
CA LEU A 134 -3.82 -2.50 -14.05
C LEU A 134 -2.79 -1.44 -13.64
N THR A 135 -2.98 -0.15 -13.99
CA THR A 135 -2.09 0.92 -13.51
C THR A 135 -2.28 1.20 -12.01
N GLY A 136 -3.50 1.11 -11.49
CA GLY A 136 -3.79 1.37 -10.07
C GLY A 136 -3.67 0.14 -9.17
N GLN A 137 -4.20 -1.00 -9.62
CA GLN A 137 -4.32 -2.23 -8.82
C GLN A 137 -4.04 -3.48 -9.68
N PRO A 138 -2.80 -3.98 -9.69
CA PRO A 138 -2.41 -5.14 -10.50
C PRO A 138 -2.82 -6.52 -9.93
N SER A 139 -3.74 -6.57 -8.96
CA SER A 139 -4.17 -7.83 -8.32
C SER A 139 -5.06 -8.66 -9.25
N ARG A 140 -4.57 -9.82 -9.70
CA ARG A 140 -5.32 -10.69 -10.63
C ARG A 140 -6.63 -11.22 -10.04
N THR A 141 -6.67 -11.48 -8.73
CA THR A 141 -7.85 -12.05 -8.06
C THR A 141 -8.97 -11.02 -7.92
N GLU A 142 -8.63 -9.78 -7.57
CA GLU A 142 -9.58 -8.67 -7.47
C GLU A 142 -10.12 -8.30 -8.86
N LEU A 143 -9.22 -8.15 -9.85
CA LEU A 143 -9.56 -7.88 -11.25
C LEU A 143 -10.55 -8.90 -11.83
N PHE A 144 -10.46 -10.17 -11.41
CA PHE A 144 -11.37 -11.20 -11.88
C PHE A 144 -12.82 -10.97 -11.41
N HIS A 145 -13.01 -10.57 -10.16
CA HIS A 145 -14.33 -10.27 -9.61
C HIS A 145 -14.86 -8.95 -10.17
N GLU A 146 -14.02 -7.91 -10.21
CA GLU A 146 -14.39 -6.62 -10.79
C GLU A 146 -14.80 -6.74 -12.27
N LEU A 147 -14.10 -7.55 -13.06
CA LEU A 147 -14.45 -7.79 -14.45
C LEU A 147 -15.83 -8.45 -14.59
N LYS A 148 -16.20 -9.38 -13.70
CA LYS A 148 -17.54 -9.98 -13.68
C LYS A 148 -18.61 -8.93 -13.38
N CYS A 149 -18.39 -8.07 -12.39
CA CYS A 149 -19.29 -6.98 -12.04
C CYS A 149 -19.49 -6.03 -13.23
N TRP A 150 -18.37 -5.62 -13.83
CA TRP A 150 -18.36 -4.69 -14.94
C TRP A 150 -19.12 -5.25 -16.16
N LEU A 151 -18.90 -6.51 -16.50
CA LEU A 151 -19.63 -7.16 -17.60
C LEU A 151 -21.14 -7.21 -17.31
N TYR A 152 -21.52 -7.54 -16.08
CA TYR A 152 -22.92 -7.58 -15.67
C TYR A 152 -23.58 -6.19 -15.75
N GLU A 153 -22.93 -5.16 -15.23
CA GLU A 153 -23.43 -3.78 -15.22
C GLU A 153 -23.61 -3.23 -16.65
N HIS A 154 -22.71 -3.59 -17.56
CA HIS A 154 -22.79 -3.23 -18.98
C HIS A 154 -23.69 -4.17 -19.82
N ARG A 155 -24.43 -5.08 -19.17
CA ARG A 155 -25.32 -6.04 -19.85
C ARG A 155 -24.60 -6.88 -20.92
N ILE A 156 -23.38 -7.31 -20.58
CA ILE A 156 -22.60 -8.25 -21.39
C ILE A 156 -22.63 -9.61 -20.69
N LEU A 157 -22.95 -10.66 -21.45
CA LEU A 157 -22.96 -12.01 -20.91
C LEU A 157 -21.56 -12.39 -20.42
N ILE A 158 -21.49 -12.89 -19.18
CA ILE A 158 -20.25 -13.30 -18.55
C ILE A 158 -19.77 -14.61 -19.21
N PRO A 159 -18.64 -14.58 -19.95
CA PRO A 159 -18.10 -15.77 -20.58
C PRO A 159 -17.52 -16.73 -19.51
N HIS A 160 -17.08 -17.91 -19.93
CA HIS A 160 -16.51 -18.87 -18.99
C HIS A 160 -15.28 -18.30 -18.27
N ASP A 161 -15.10 -18.66 -17.00
CA ASP A 161 -13.94 -18.27 -16.20
C ASP A 161 -12.59 -18.45 -16.91
N ARG A 162 -12.44 -19.50 -17.74
CA ARG A 162 -11.22 -19.71 -18.54
C ARG A 162 -10.99 -18.59 -19.55
N ALA A 163 -12.04 -18.11 -20.21
CA ALA A 163 -11.96 -17.01 -21.17
C ALA A 163 -11.66 -15.68 -20.46
N LEU A 164 -12.29 -15.42 -19.30
CA LEU A 164 -11.98 -14.26 -18.46
C LEU A 164 -10.53 -14.27 -17.98
N LYS A 165 -10.06 -15.39 -17.43
CA LYS A 165 -8.67 -15.58 -17.00
C LYS A 165 -7.69 -15.37 -18.16
N ARG A 166 -8.04 -15.81 -19.38
CA ARG A 166 -7.24 -15.57 -20.58
C ARG A 166 -7.17 -14.08 -20.94
N LEU A 167 -8.30 -13.37 -20.93
CA LEU A 167 -8.33 -11.92 -21.18
C LEU A 167 -7.48 -11.15 -20.17
N ILE A 168 -7.61 -11.46 -18.88
CA ILE A 168 -6.80 -10.85 -17.82
C ILE A 168 -5.32 -11.17 -18.02
N SER A 169 -4.97 -12.42 -18.31
CA SER A 169 -3.57 -12.83 -18.53
C SER A 169 -2.96 -12.11 -19.73
N GLN A 170 -3.72 -11.93 -20.81
CA GLN A 170 -3.27 -11.22 -22.00
C GLN A 170 -3.11 -9.71 -21.74
N ALA A 171 -4.03 -9.10 -20.99
CA ALA A 171 -3.93 -7.70 -20.59
C ALA A 171 -2.71 -7.47 -19.67
N VAL A 172 -2.49 -8.35 -18.69
CA VAL A 172 -1.32 -8.30 -17.80
C VAL A 172 -0.02 -8.45 -18.59
N ALA A 173 0.07 -9.43 -19.50
CA ALA A 173 1.26 -9.62 -20.32
C ALA A 173 1.55 -8.40 -21.20
N THR A 174 0.51 -7.78 -21.76
CA THR A 174 0.64 -6.55 -22.56
C THR A 174 1.13 -5.38 -21.70
N ALA A 175 0.58 -5.21 -20.49
CA ALA A 175 1.00 -4.18 -19.55
C ALA A 175 2.45 -4.40 -19.07
N GLU A 176 2.80 -5.62 -18.66
CA GLU A 176 4.17 -6.00 -18.27
C GLU A 176 5.17 -5.74 -19.41
N THR A 177 4.76 -6.01 -20.65
CA THR A 177 5.58 -5.72 -21.84
C THR A 177 5.81 -4.22 -22.03
N ALA A 178 4.74 -3.42 -21.94
CA ALA A 178 4.85 -1.96 -22.05
C ALA A 178 5.74 -1.36 -20.95
N LEU A 179 5.62 -1.84 -19.71
CA LEU A 179 6.47 -1.43 -18.59
C LEU A 179 7.93 -1.82 -18.81
N ALA A 180 8.18 -3.06 -19.28
CA ALA A 180 9.53 -3.51 -19.60
C ALA A 180 10.18 -2.66 -20.71
N VAL A 181 9.42 -2.30 -21.76
CA VAL A 181 9.90 -1.40 -22.82
C VAL A 181 10.23 -0.01 -22.28
N ALA A 182 9.38 0.54 -21.40
CA ALA A 182 9.64 1.84 -20.76
C ALA A 182 10.92 1.81 -19.90
N LEU A 183 11.13 0.74 -19.12
CA LEU A 183 12.34 0.56 -18.33
C LEU A 183 13.59 0.38 -19.20
N VAL A 184 13.51 -0.40 -20.28
CA VAL A 184 14.61 -0.58 -21.23
C VAL A 184 14.98 0.74 -21.89
N ARG A 185 14.01 1.58 -22.23
CA ARG A 185 14.25 2.92 -22.77
C ARG A 185 14.95 3.84 -21.76
N ALA A 186 14.59 3.74 -20.48
CA ALA A 186 15.13 4.59 -19.42
C ALA A 186 16.57 4.21 -18.99
N TYR A 187 16.87 2.90 -18.90
CA TYR A 187 18.10 2.41 -18.27
C TYR A 187 18.97 1.53 -19.18
N GLY A 188 18.44 1.07 -20.32
CA GLY A 188 19.10 0.10 -21.18
C GLY A 188 18.92 -1.35 -20.71
N ALA A 189 18.88 -2.29 -21.65
CA ALA A 189 18.66 -3.70 -21.36
C ALA A 189 19.78 -4.32 -20.52
N ALA A 190 21.04 -3.94 -20.76
CA ALA A 190 22.19 -4.46 -20.06
C ALA A 190 22.17 -4.12 -18.56
N ALA A 191 21.85 -2.87 -18.20
CA ALA A 191 21.75 -2.46 -16.79
C ALA A 191 20.65 -3.25 -16.05
N LEU A 192 19.48 -3.42 -16.68
CA LEU A 192 18.37 -4.20 -16.12
C LEU A 192 18.72 -5.68 -15.95
N ASP A 193 19.51 -6.25 -16.85
CA ASP A 193 20.01 -7.62 -16.69
C ASP A 193 20.97 -7.74 -15.52
N VAL A 194 21.90 -6.79 -15.36
CA VAL A 194 22.82 -6.73 -14.21
C VAL A 194 22.03 -6.61 -12.91
N TRP A 195 21.00 -5.77 -12.86
CA TRP A 195 20.13 -5.66 -11.68
C TRP A 195 19.40 -6.97 -11.37
N GLY A 196 18.87 -7.64 -12.40
CA GLY A 196 18.18 -8.91 -12.23
C GLY A 196 19.07 -10.04 -11.72
N THR A 197 20.35 -10.05 -12.07
CA THR A 197 21.30 -11.07 -11.61
C THR A 197 21.96 -10.70 -10.28
N SER A 198 22.25 -9.41 -10.03
CA SER A 198 22.92 -8.92 -8.81
C SER A 198 22.17 -9.26 -7.54
N LEU A 199 20.82 -9.22 -7.57
CA LEU A 199 19.96 -9.50 -6.41
C LEU A 199 20.22 -10.85 -5.74
N ALA A 200 20.69 -11.84 -6.49
CA ALA A 200 20.94 -13.18 -5.98
C ALA A 200 22.40 -13.47 -5.62
N HIS A 201 23.29 -12.48 -5.73
CA HIS A 201 24.68 -12.60 -5.26
C HIS A 201 24.75 -12.37 -3.75
N PRO A 202 25.63 -13.08 -3.02
CA PRO A 202 25.83 -12.86 -1.60
C PRO A 202 26.33 -11.43 -1.34
N HIS A 203 25.96 -10.88 -0.18
CA HIS A 203 26.34 -9.51 0.20
C HIS A 203 26.63 -9.44 1.71
N GLY A 204 27.91 -9.29 2.07
CA GLY A 204 28.37 -9.40 3.44
C GLY A 204 27.95 -10.73 4.06
N ASP A 205 27.36 -10.68 5.26
CA ASP A 205 26.87 -11.86 5.98
C ASP A 205 25.51 -12.39 5.48
N ARG A 206 24.91 -11.75 4.47
CA ARG A 206 23.61 -12.16 3.93
C ARG A 206 23.77 -13.05 2.71
N ALA A 207 22.92 -14.07 2.63
CA ALA A 207 22.91 -15.02 1.53
C ALA A 207 22.60 -14.38 0.16
N SER A 208 21.99 -13.19 0.15
CA SER A 208 21.74 -12.44 -1.08
C SER A 208 21.63 -10.93 -0.86
N LEU A 209 21.96 -10.15 -1.90
CA LEU A 209 21.72 -8.70 -1.95
C LEU A 209 20.23 -8.38 -1.75
N GLN A 210 19.33 -9.18 -2.34
CA GLN A 210 17.89 -9.06 -2.13
C GLN A 210 17.52 -9.11 -0.64
N GLN A 211 18.06 -10.08 0.10
CA GLN A 211 17.79 -10.23 1.53
C GLN A 211 18.33 -9.05 2.33
N TRP A 212 19.55 -8.59 2.02
CA TRP A 212 20.13 -7.41 2.68
C TRP A 212 19.28 -6.15 2.47
N LEU A 213 18.88 -5.87 1.22
CA LEU A 213 18.04 -4.73 0.87
C LEU A 213 16.66 -4.80 1.54
N TRP A 214 16.02 -5.98 1.56
CA TRP A 214 14.69 -6.19 2.12
C TRP A 214 14.64 -6.20 3.65
N THR A 215 15.78 -6.37 4.32
CA THR A 215 15.82 -6.41 5.79
C THR A 215 15.44 -5.05 6.38
N VAL A 216 14.43 -5.04 7.25
CA VAL A 216 13.97 -3.85 7.97
C VAL A 216 14.80 -3.70 9.26
N PRO A 217 15.29 -2.48 9.59
CA PRO A 217 15.95 -2.22 10.86
C PRO A 217 15.04 -2.54 12.06
N LEU A 218 15.56 -3.28 13.04
CA LEU A 218 14.81 -3.68 14.24
C LEU A 218 14.94 -2.69 15.41
N ARG A 219 15.91 -1.77 15.36
CA ARG A 219 16.22 -0.81 16.41
C ARG A 219 16.48 0.56 15.78
N THR A 220 16.59 1.60 16.61
CA THR A 220 16.93 2.97 16.17
C THR A 220 18.36 3.32 16.59
N SER A 221 19.32 2.49 16.19
CA SER A 221 20.74 2.70 16.51
C SER A 221 21.50 3.41 15.39
N THR A 222 22.58 4.11 15.76
CA THR A 222 23.49 4.76 14.79
C THR A 222 24.08 3.77 13.80
N HIS A 223 24.36 2.53 14.23
CA HIS A 223 24.81 1.45 13.35
C HIS A 223 23.78 1.13 12.26
N GLN A 224 22.51 0.94 12.63
CA GLN A 224 21.46 0.63 11.67
C GLN A 224 21.12 1.80 10.73
N MET A 225 21.26 3.05 11.21
CA MET A 225 21.23 4.21 10.31
C MET A 225 22.40 4.16 9.32
N GLY A 226 23.59 3.76 9.77
CA GLY A 226 24.75 3.50 8.92
C GLY A 226 24.43 2.51 7.80
N GLU A 227 23.85 1.35 8.13
CA GLU A 227 23.42 0.37 7.13
C GLU A 227 22.41 0.94 6.12
N LEU A 228 21.48 1.79 6.56
CA LEU A 228 20.54 2.45 5.65
C LEU A 228 21.25 3.42 4.69
N PHE A 229 22.24 4.18 5.16
CA PHE A 229 23.08 5.00 4.28
C PHE A 229 23.78 4.14 3.24
N ASP A 230 24.36 3.01 3.65
CA ASP A 230 25.08 2.12 2.74
C ASP A 230 24.13 1.53 1.68
N LYS A 231 22.88 1.20 2.05
CA LYS A 231 21.83 0.79 1.10
C LYS A 231 21.52 1.90 0.10
N VAL A 232 21.29 3.12 0.58
CA VAL A 232 20.99 4.27 -0.28
C VAL A 232 22.16 4.53 -1.23
N GLU A 233 23.39 4.56 -0.73
CA GLU A 233 24.59 4.78 -1.53
C GLU A 233 24.74 3.73 -2.64
N LEU A 234 24.56 2.44 -2.33
CA LEU A 234 24.62 1.37 -3.32
C LEU A 234 23.57 1.57 -4.43
N LEU A 235 22.33 1.90 -4.05
CA LEU A 235 21.23 2.08 -4.99
C LEU A 235 21.41 3.36 -5.84
N TYR A 236 22.02 4.40 -5.28
CA TYR A 236 22.44 5.59 -6.03
C TYR A 236 23.54 5.27 -7.04
N LYS A 237 24.55 4.49 -6.64
CA LYS A 237 25.62 4.01 -7.54
C LYS A 237 25.08 3.16 -8.69
N MET A 238 24.01 2.40 -8.46
CA MET A 238 23.30 1.65 -9.51
C MET A 238 22.49 2.54 -10.47
N GLY A 239 22.30 3.83 -10.15
CA GLY A 239 21.64 4.79 -11.04
C GLY A 239 20.10 4.75 -11.04
N ILE A 240 19.47 4.03 -10.11
CA ILE A 240 18.00 3.78 -10.08
C ILE A 240 17.16 5.06 -9.93
N HIS A 241 17.74 6.15 -9.44
CA HIS A 241 17.06 7.41 -9.18
C HIS A 241 16.88 8.31 -10.41
N ARG A 242 17.63 8.09 -11.51
CA ARG A 242 17.80 9.10 -12.57
C ARG A 242 16.55 9.30 -13.45
N ASN A 243 16.09 8.25 -14.12
CA ASN A 243 15.11 8.35 -15.20
C ASN A 243 13.94 7.38 -15.00
N TRP A 244 13.33 7.38 -13.81
CA TRP A 244 12.24 6.44 -13.52
C TRP A 244 11.00 6.74 -14.41
N PRO A 245 10.50 5.79 -15.23
CA PRO A 245 9.39 6.07 -16.13
C PRO A 245 8.08 6.37 -15.38
N GLU A 246 7.38 7.45 -15.77
CA GLU A 246 6.06 7.81 -15.20
C GLU A 246 5.01 6.69 -15.36
N ALA A 247 5.12 5.91 -16.43
CA ALA A 247 4.27 4.75 -16.67
C ALA A 247 4.37 3.69 -15.55
N CYS A 248 5.48 3.66 -14.80
CA CYS A 248 5.68 2.79 -13.66
C CYS A 248 5.45 3.56 -12.35
N ASN A 249 4.18 3.73 -11.99
CA ASN A 249 3.81 4.43 -10.76
C ASN A 249 4.17 3.64 -9.48
N GLU A 250 4.01 4.30 -8.33
CA GLU A 250 4.35 3.74 -7.02
C GLU A 250 3.55 2.47 -6.66
N ALA A 251 2.29 2.34 -7.10
CA ALA A 251 1.48 1.15 -6.87
C ALA A 251 2.05 -0.08 -7.59
N LEU A 252 2.46 0.11 -8.85
CA LEU A 252 3.14 -0.91 -9.65
C LEU A 252 4.50 -1.28 -9.05
N VAL A 253 5.28 -0.28 -8.64
CA VAL A 253 6.57 -0.48 -7.95
C VAL A 253 6.38 -1.40 -6.75
N ARG A 254 5.44 -1.09 -5.85
CA ARG A 254 5.16 -1.89 -4.64
C ARG A 254 4.70 -3.30 -4.98
N TYR A 255 3.82 -3.45 -5.96
CA TYR A 255 3.32 -4.76 -6.36
C TYR A 255 4.44 -5.68 -6.89
N TYR A 256 5.20 -5.21 -7.86
CA TYR A 256 6.28 -6.00 -8.46
C TYR A 256 7.46 -6.20 -7.50
N ALA A 257 7.75 -5.21 -6.65
CA ALA A 257 8.74 -5.34 -5.58
C ALA A 257 8.37 -6.47 -4.60
N ARG A 258 7.11 -6.52 -4.13
CA ARG A 258 6.62 -7.60 -3.25
C ARG A 258 6.67 -8.95 -3.93
N ARG A 259 6.30 -9.03 -5.21
CA ARG A 259 6.40 -10.26 -6.01
C ARG A 259 7.84 -10.76 -6.11
N CYS A 260 8.81 -9.86 -6.23
CA CYS A 260 10.23 -10.18 -6.16
C CYS A 260 10.66 -10.64 -4.77
N ALA A 261 10.32 -9.86 -3.73
CA ALA A 261 10.77 -10.07 -2.36
C ALA A 261 10.21 -11.36 -1.72
N ASN A 262 8.96 -11.70 -2.02
CA ASN A 262 8.28 -12.89 -1.49
C ASN A 262 8.80 -14.21 -2.11
N ARG A 263 9.73 -14.14 -3.08
CA ARG A 263 10.38 -15.32 -3.64
C ARG A 263 11.87 -15.33 -3.26
N PRO A 264 12.43 -16.48 -2.90
CA PRO A 264 13.87 -16.61 -2.70
C PRO A 264 14.65 -16.20 -3.95
N ALA A 265 15.80 -15.55 -3.76
CA ALA A 265 16.61 -15.06 -4.88
C ALA A 265 17.07 -16.18 -5.83
N SER A 266 17.25 -17.41 -5.32
CA SER A 266 17.52 -18.62 -6.12
C SER A 266 16.39 -18.99 -7.09
N VAL A 267 15.13 -18.75 -6.70
CA VAL A 267 13.95 -18.96 -7.54
C VAL A 267 13.79 -17.82 -8.53
N SER A 268 14.06 -16.58 -8.11
CA SER A 268 14.02 -15.41 -9.00
C SER A 268 14.98 -15.52 -10.19
N LYS A 269 16.10 -16.26 -10.06
CA LYS A 269 16.99 -16.57 -11.20
C LYS A 269 16.30 -17.35 -12.33
N ARG A 270 15.32 -18.20 -11.99
CA ARG A 270 14.59 -19.08 -12.93
C ARG A 270 13.42 -18.38 -13.62
N VAL A 271 13.07 -17.16 -13.20
CA VAL A 271 12.05 -16.34 -13.86
C VAL A 271 12.56 -15.91 -15.23
N ALA A 272 11.67 -15.92 -16.23
CA ALA A 272 11.99 -15.44 -17.57
C ALA A 272 12.58 -14.01 -17.54
N GLN A 273 13.46 -13.70 -18.47
CA GLN A 273 14.27 -12.48 -18.43
C GLN A 273 13.45 -11.19 -18.32
N GLN A 274 12.39 -11.05 -19.13
CA GLN A 274 11.58 -9.84 -19.17
C GLN A 274 10.84 -9.55 -17.85
N PRO A 275 10.05 -10.48 -17.27
CA PRO A 275 9.44 -10.25 -15.96
C PRO A 275 10.48 -10.07 -14.85
N ARG A 276 11.63 -10.77 -14.93
CA ARG A 276 12.72 -10.61 -13.97
C ARG A 276 13.28 -9.18 -13.97
N ARG A 277 13.49 -8.57 -15.15
CA ARG A 277 13.94 -7.18 -15.27
C ARG A 277 12.96 -6.20 -14.61
N LEU A 278 11.67 -6.37 -14.88
CA LEU A 278 10.60 -5.54 -14.30
C LEU A 278 10.56 -5.69 -12.77
N GLU A 279 10.50 -6.92 -12.26
CA GLU A 279 10.42 -7.20 -10.83
C GLU A 279 11.68 -6.72 -10.09
N ALA A 280 12.87 -6.92 -10.64
CA ALA A 280 14.12 -6.46 -10.05
C ALA A 280 14.24 -4.93 -10.03
N ALA A 281 13.91 -4.26 -11.13
CA ALA A 281 13.91 -2.79 -11.18
C ALA A 281 12.93 -2.19 -10.16
N CYS A 282 11.70 -2.71 -10.10
CA CYS A 282 10.71 -2.28 -9.12
C CYS A 282 11.16 -2.57 -7.67
N PHE A 283 11.77 -3.73 -7.42
CA PHE A 283 12.31 -4.07 -6.10
C PHE A 283 13.40 -3.09 -5.66
N LEU A 284 14.36 -2.79 -6.54
CA LEU A 284 15.45 -1.87 -6.25
C LEU A 284 14.94 -0.43 -6.03
N ARG A 285 13.96 0.02 -6.84
CA ARG A 285 13.31 1.32 -6.65
C ARG A 285 12.55 1.39 -5.33
N TYR A 286 11.81 0.34 -5.00
CA TYR A 286 11.11 0.24 -3.72
C TYR A 286 12.09 0.24 -2.54
N ALA A 287 13.19 -0.51 -2.62
CA ALA A 287 14.21 -0.55 -1.59
C ALA A 287 14.84 0.83 -1.35
N LEU A 288 15.05 1.62 -2.43
CA LEU A 288 15.54 2.99 -2.32
C LEU A 288 14.54 3.87 -1.55
N CYS A 289 13.27 3.89 -1.97
CA CYS A 289 12.23 4.68 -1.31
C CYS A 289 12.05 4.27 0.16
N ALA A 290 11.98 2.96 0.42
CA ALA A 290 11.81 2.44 1.77
C ALA A 290 13.02 2.78 2.67
N ALA A 291 14.24 2.66 2.16
CA ALA A 291 15.45 3.02 2.92
C ALA A 291 15.51 4.52 3.22
N THR A 292 15.14 5.39 2.27
CA THR A 292 15.10 6.84 2.49
C THR A 292 14.03 7.24 3.50
N ASP A 293 12.83 6.65 3.43
CA ASP A 293 11.73 6.93 4.36
C ASP A 293 12.07 6.47 5.79
N GLN A 294 12.64 5.27 5.91
CA GLN A 294 13.12 4.74 7.18
C GLN A 294 14.24 5.59 7.75
N LEU A 295 15.19 6.03 6.93
CA LEU A 295 16.29 6.89 7.35
C LEU A 295 15.78 8.22 7.89
N ALA A 296 14.85 8.89 7.18
CA ALA A 296 14.25 10.14 7.64
C ALA A 296 13.53 9.96 8.99
N THR A 297 12.81 8.84 9.13
CA THR A 297 12.12 8.49 10.38
C THR A 297 13.10 8.23 11.52
N MET A 298 14.14 7.43 11.29
CA MET A 298 15.16 7.12 12.30
C MET A 298 15.96 8.35 12.71
N LEU A 299 16.30 9.23 11.76
CA LEU A 299 16.99 10.49 12.03
C LEU A 299 16.15 11.38 12.96
N ARG A 300 14.85 11.54 12.67
CA ARG A 300 13.92 12.29 13.53
C ARG A 300 13.93 11.76 14.96
N HIS A 301 13.81 10.43 15.12
CA HIS A 301 13.83 9.79 16.43
C HIS A 301 15.18 9.99 17.14
N TRP A 302 16.28 9.88 16.41
CA TRP A 302 17.62 10.08 16.96
C TRP A 302 17.84 11.51 17.45
N ILE A 303 17.41 12.53 16.69
CA ILE A 303 17.47 13.94 17.10
C ILE A 303 16.65 14.14 18.38
N GLN A 304 15.39 13.68 18.39
CA GLN A 304 14.50 13.84 19.54
C GLN A 304 15.06 13.14 20.79
N LYS A 305 15.58 11.91 20.63
CA LYS A 305 16.20 11.16 21.71
C LYS A 305 17.44 11.87 22.25
N SER A 306 18.31 12.36 21.38
CA SER A 306 19.53 13.07 21.78
C SER A 306 19.22 14.32 22.61
N VAL A 307 18.21 15.11 22.20
CA VAL A 307 17.75 16.28 22.94
C VAL A 307 17.10 15.89 24.27
N ASN A 308 16.27 14.85 24.28
CA ASN A 308 15.59 14.39 25.49
C ASN A 308 16.55 13.80 26.52
N ASP A 309 17.57 13.05 26.09
CA ASP A 309 18.57 12.48 26.97
C ASP A 309 19.41 13.59 27.64
N VAL A 310 19.78 14.63 26.89
CA VAL A 310 20.44 15.81 27.45
C VAL A 310 19.52 16.57 28.41
N ARG A 311 18.25 16.78 28.04
CA ARG A 311 17.27 17.43 28.93
C ARG A 311 17.15 16.69 30.25
N ARG A 312 16.98 15.37 30.23
CA ARG A 312 16.89 14.54 31.44
C ARG A 312 18.14 14.65 32.31
N LEU A 313 19.33 14.64 31.70
CA LEU A 313 20.59 14.78 32.43
C LEU A 313 20.71 16.15 33.10
N ILE A 314 20.37 17.24 32.38
CA ILE A 314 20.38 18.59 32.95
C ILE A 314 19.32 18.75 34.03
N ASP A 315 18.11 18.23 33.81
CA ASP A 315 17.01 18.33 34.77
C ASP A 315 17.32 17.52 36.05
N ALA A 316 18.01 16.36 35.94
CA ALA A 316 18.46 15.59 37.09
C ALA A 316 19.61 16.25 37.87
N GLY A 317 20.49 16.99 37.19
CA GLY A 317 21.60 17.70 37.82
C GLY A 317 21.26 19.10 38.32
N ARG A 318 20.03 19.59 38.08
CA ARG A 318 19.64 20.95 38.47
C ARG A 318 19.16 20.93 39.92
N PRO A 319 19.74 21.75 40.80
CA PRO A 319 19.22 21.91 42.14
C PRO A 319 17.79 22.44 42.06
N ASP A 320 16.89 21.78 42.79
CA ASP A 320 15.49 22.14 42.86
C ASP A 320 15.35 23.53 43.54
N PRO A 321 14.68 24.51 42.90
CA PRO A 321 14.55 25.86 43.44
C PRO A 321 13.89 25.89 44.83
N GLU A 322 12.98 24.96 45.14
CA GLU A 322 12.42 24.87 46.50
C GLU A 322 13.46 24.43 47.51
N THR A 323 14.29 23.43 47.17
CA THR A 323 15.40 22.98 48.02
C THR A 323 16.40 24.11 48.26
N GLN A 324 16.75 24.89 47.22
CA GLN A 324 17.62 26.05 47.36
C GLN A 324 17.01 27.14 48.25
N MET A 325 15.71 27.40 48.11
CA MET A 325 15.00 28.35 48.96
C MET A 325 14.95 27.87 50.42
N ARG A 326 14.76 26.57 50.65
CA ARG A 326 14.80 25.97 51.99
C ARG A 326 16.19 26.05 52.61
N GLU A 327 17.26 25.79 51.85
CA GLU A 327 18.64 25.95 52.31
C GLU A 327 18.93 27.40 52.71
N PHE A 328 18.54 28.37 51.86
CA PHE A 328 18.66 29.79 52.17
C PHE A 328 17.88 30.16 53.44
N ALA A 329 16.61 29.76 53.53
CA ALA A 329 15.76 30.03 54.69
C ALA A 329 16.29 29.38 55.98
N THR A 330 16.86 28.18 55.87
CA THR A 330 17.50 27.47 56.99
C THR A 330 18.75 28.19 57.43
N ALA A 331 19.60 28.63 56.49
CA ALA A 331 20.82 29.38 56.76
C ALA A 331 20.52 30.74 57.43
N VAL A 332 19.47 31.44 56.99
CA VAL A 332 18.97 32.66 57.64
C VAL A 332 18.45 32.38 59.05
N LYS A 333 17.71 31.29 59.26
CA LYS A 333 17.23 30.88 60.59
C LYS A 333 18.37 30.54 61.54
N THR A 334 19.40 29.83 61.08
CA THR A 334 20.57 29.50 61.91
C THR A 334 21.35 30.75 62.31
N LEU A 335 21.52 31.71 61.40
CA LEU A 335 22.18 32.98 61.72
C LEU A 335 21.35 33.81 62.71
N ALA A 336 20.03 33.83 62.57
CA ALA A 336 19.14 34.57 63.47
C ALA A 336 19.04 33.95 64.88
N ALA A 337 19.35 32.66 65.03
CA ALA A 337 19.29 31.93 66.30
C ALA A 337 20.65 31.90 67.04
N ASP A 338 21.71 32.46 66.47
CA ASP A 338 23.04 32.48 67.08
C ASP A 338 23.17 33.68 68.05
N GLU A 339 23.09 33.39 69.35
CA GLU A 339 23.12 34.38 70.43
C GLU A 339 24.53 34.95 70.70
N VAL A 340 25.57 34.42 70.07
CA VAL A 340 26.98 34.81 70.27
C VAL A 340 27.40 35.94 69.34
N LEU A 341 26.67 36.16 68.24
CA LEU A 341 26.99 37.18 67.23
C LEU A 341 26.58 38.58 67.68
N THR A 342 27.47 39.56 67.48
CA THR A 342 27.10 40.98 67.60
C THR A 342 26.16 41.39 66.47
N ARG A 343 25.30 42.38 66.74
CA ARG A 343 24.30 42.86 65.76
C ARG A 343 24.92 43.30 64.44
N GLU A 344 26.09 43.92 64.46
CA GLU A 344 26.83 44.32 63.26
C GLU A 344 27.34 43.12 62.45
N ALA A 345 27.89 42.10 63.13
CA ALA A 345 28.36 40.88 62.48
C ALA A 345 27.21 40.08 61.85
N LEU A 346 26.05 40.01 62.53
CA LEU A 346 24.84 39.39 61.99
C LEU A 346 24.34 40.10 60.72
N CYS A 347 24.28 41.44 60.74
CA CYS A 347 23.89 42.22 59.57
C CYS A 347 24.85 42.01 58.38
N GLN A 348 26.16 41.98 58.63
CA GLN A 348 27.16 41.71 57.58
C GLN A 348 27.00 40.30 56.99
N GLN A 349 26.79 39.28 57.81
CA GLN A 349 26.62 37.90 57.33
C GLN A 349 25.31 37.69 56.57
N LEU A 350 24.21 38.34 56.99
CA LEU A 350 22.94 38.31 56.25
C LEU A 350 23.05 39.01 54.89
N LEU A 351 23.75 40.16 54.83
CA LEU A 351 24.01 40.84 53.57
C LEU A 351 24.86 39.98 52.63
N ALA A 352 25.93 39.35 53.14
CA ALA A 352 26.76 38.43 52.35
C ALA A 352 25.96 37.22 51.82
N LEU A 353 25.04 36.68 52.63
CA LEU A 353 24.19 35.54 52.24
C LEU A 353 23.15 35.95 51.20
N ALA A 354 22.54 37.14 51.36
CA ALA A 354 21.63 37.73 50.37
C ALA A 354 22.35 38.03 49.05
N ASP A 355 23.54 38.63 49.09
CA ASP A 355 24.36 38.91 47.91
C ASP A 355 24.79 37.62 47.21
N ALA A 356 25.15 36.58 47.97
CA ALA A 356 25.46 35.26 47.42
C ALA A 356 24.24 34.61 46.75
N ALA A 357 23.03 34.83 47.24
CA ALA A 357 21.79 34.34 46.62
C ALA A 357 21.41 35.15 45.37
N LEU A 358 21.53 36.48 45.42
CA LEU A 358 21.18 37.40 44.33
C LEU A 358 22.18 37.34 43.16
N ASN A 359 23.47 37.14 43.44
CA ASN A 359 24.52 37.05 42.42
C ASN A 359 24.64 35.67 41.75
N ARG A 360 23.86 34.66 42.18
CA ARG A 360 23.80 33.35 41.52
C ARG A 360 23.07 33.44 40.18
N ARG A 361 23.77 33.92 39.15
CA ARG A 361 23.31 33.81 37.74
C ARG A 361 23.57 32.40 37.24
N ALA A 362 22.67 31.47 37.57
CA ALA A 362 22.73 30.12 36.99
C ALA A 362 22.53 30.21 35.46
N PRO A 363 23.34 29.52 34.65
CA PRO A 363 23.13 29.47 33.21
C PRO A 363 21.71 28.97 32.91
N SER A 364 21.06 29.57 31.92
CA SER A 364 19.70 29.17 31.55
C SER A 364 19.65 27.69 31.15
N ARG A 365 18.51 27.03 31.42
CA ARG A 365 18.28 25.64 31.03
C ARG A 365 18.61 25.40 29.55
N ALA A 366 18.22 26.34 28.68
CA ALA A 366 18.51 26.28 27.25
C ALA A 366 20.01 26.38 26.95
N SER A 367 20.76 27.24 27.66
CA SER A 367 22.22 27.35 27.51
C SER A 367 22.94 26.07 27.89
N LEU A 368 22.56 25.47 29.02
CA LEU A 368 23.13 24.19 29.49
C LEU A 368 22.85 23.05 28.49
N ILE A 369 21.62 22.95 27.98
CA ILE A 369 21.27 21.96 26.96
C ILE A 369 22.12 22.16 25.69
N ARG A 370 22.28 23.41 25.22
CA ARG A 370 23.11 23.70 24.03
C ARG A 370 24.57 23.30 24.25
N MET A 371 25.19 23.70 25.37
CA MET A 371 26.57 23.31 25.68
C MET A 371 26.75 21.79 25.73
N GLN A 372 25.80 21.08 26.34
CA GLN A 372 25.87 19.63 26.45
C GLN A 372 25.56 18.89 25.14
N LEU A 373 24.80 19.49 24.22
CA LEU A 373 24.66 18.97 22.87
C LEU A 373 25.94 19.20 22.05
N LEU A 374 26.59 20.36 22.21
CA LEU A 374 27.87 20.66 21.55
C LEU A 374 28.98 19.71 22.00
N SER A 375 29.02 19.32 23.27
CA SER A 375 29.99 18.33 23.77
C SER A 375 29.84 16.95 23.11
N ARG A 376 28.65 16.61 22.61
CA ARG A 376 28.35 15.40 21.83
C ARG A 376 28.46 15.60 20.31
N GLY A 377 29.06 16.71 19.86
CA GLY A 377 29.10 17.14 18.47
C GLY A 377 29.69 16.13 17.49
N ARG A 378 30.65 15.28 17.91
CA ARG A 378 31.28 14.28 17.01
C ARG A 378 30.26 13.29 16.41
N GLN A 379 29.33 12.79 17.21
CA GLN A 379 28.33 11.81 16.74
C GLN A 379 27.32 12.46 15.80
N ALA A 380 26.86 13.67 16.15
CA ALA A 380 25.99 14.46 15.30
C ALA A 380 26.68 14.79 13.97
N ARG A 381 27.97 15.16 14.01
CA ARG A 381 28.73 15.49 12.82
C ARG A 381 28.91 14.31 11.88
N ALA A 382 29.20 13.12 12.42
CA ALA A 382 29.31 11.92 11.59
C ALA A 382 28.02 11.59 10.82
N LEU A 383 26.86 11.74 11.47
CA LEU A 383 25.56 11.51 10.83
C LEU A 383 25.20 12.59 9.81
N LEU A 384 25.38 13.86 10.17
CA LEU A 384 25.15 15.00 9.28
C LEU A 384 26.05 14.97 8.05
N GLY A 385 27.31 14.55 8.22
CA GLY A 385 28.23 14.35 7.09
C GLY A 385 27.72 13.32 6.09
N LYS A 386 27.08 12.23 6.55
CA LYS A 386 26.44 11.26 5.64
C LYS A 386 25.16 11.82 5.00
N LEU A 387 24.37 12.63 5.73
CA LEU A 387 23.15 13.23 5.19
C LEU A 387 23.43 14.22 4.07
N VAL A 388 24.47 15.04 4.21
CA VAL A 388 24.89 16.03 3.21
C VAL A 388 25.22 15.40 1.86
N LEU A 389 25.69 14.16 1.84
CA LEU A 389 26.02 13.43 0.61
C LEU A 389 24.78 12.99 -0.17
N LEU A 390 23.60 13.02 0.46
CA LEU A 390 22.35 12.67 -0.21
C LEU A 390 21.91 13.83 -1.11
N PRO A 391 21.50 13.57 -2.36
CA PRO A 391 21.12 14.61 -3.30
C PRO A 391 19.68 15.08 -3.05
N PHE A 392 19.48 15.82 -1.95
CA PHE A 392 18.20 16.45 -1.66
C PHE A 392 17.89 17.52 -2.70
N SER A 393 16.64 17.55 -3.15
CA SER A 393 16.12 18.56 -4.07
C SER A 393 14.72 18.98 -3.66
N ALA A 394 14.38 20.24 -3.88
CA ALA A 394 13.02 20.75 -3.70
C ALA A 394 12.45 21.23 -5.05
N HIS A 395 11.12 21.21 -5.17
CA HIS A 395 10.42 21.70 -6.37
C HIS A 395 10.39 23.23 -6.46
N SER A 396 10.57 23.90 -5.32
CA SER A 396 10.60 25.35 -5.17
C SER A 396 11.68 25.75 -4.15
N ALA A 397 11.96 27.05 -4.04
CA ALA A 397 12.85 27.58 -3.01
C ALA A 397 12.39 27.07 -1.63
N HIS A 398 13.29 26.40 -0.92
CA HIS A 398 12.95 25.71 0.32
C HIS A 398 14.07 25.90 1.35
N PRO A 399 13.79 26.46 2.54
CA PRO A 399 14.81 26.88 3.50
C PRO A 399 15.69 25.72 4.00
N VAL A 400 15.16 24.49 4.01
CA VAL A 400 15.97 23.30 4.36
C VAL A 400 17.03 22.98 3.30
N ILE A 401 16.78 23.23 2.01
CA ILE A 401 17.79 23.01 0.96
C ILE A 401 18.91 24.07 1.09
N ASP A 402 18.56 25.31 1.40
CA ASP A 402 19.52 26.38 1.66
C ASP A 402 20.38 26.05 2.89
N ALA A 403 19.75 25.60 3.98
CA ALA A 403 20.44 25.16 5.19
C ALA A 403 21.34 23.93 4.93
N LEU A 404 20.90 22.99 4.10
CA LEU A 404 21.74 21.86 3.69
C LEU A 404 22.94 22.34 2.90
N THR A 405 22.78 23.28 1.96
CA THR A 405 23.86 23.87 1.15
C THR A 405 24.95 24.48 2.03
N VAL A 406 24.56 25.31 2.99
CA VAL A 406 25.44 25.86 4.03
C VAL A 406 26.18 24.74 4.76
N LEU A 407 25.45 23.70 5.15
CA LEU A 407 26.02 22.58 5.87
C LEU A 407 27.02 21.81 4.98
N GLN A 408 26.78 21.67 3.67
CA GLN A 408 27.77 21.07 2.76
C GLN A 408 29.07 21.88 2.70
N GLU A 409 28.97 23.21 2.62
CA GLU A 409 30.13 24.10 2.62
C GLU A 409 30.94 24.00 3.93
N LEU A 410 30.26 23.95 5.07
CA LEU A 410 30.90 23.79 6.38
C LEU A 410 31.67 22.47 6.49
N TYR A 411 31.10 21.37 5.97
CA TYR A 411 31.78 20.08 5.96
C TYR A 411 32.95 20.06 4.99
N ALA A 412 32.81 20.68 3.82
CA ALA A 412 33.90 20.81 2.84
C ALA A 412 35.10 21.58 3.44
N ARG A 413 34.84 22.62 4.24
CA ARG A 413 35.87 23.42 4.92
C ARG A 413 36.32 22.86 6.28
N LYS A 414 35.74 21.75 6.72
CA LYS A 414 35.94 21.16 8.07
C LYS A 414 35.72 22.18 9.21
N ALA A 415 34.79 23.12 9.02
CA ALA A 415 34.48 24.16 9.99
C ALA A 415 33.47 23.65 11.04
N ASP A 416 33.62 24.13 12.27
CA ASP A 416 32.76 23.79 13.42
C ASP A 416 31.80 24.91 13.84
N SER A 417 31.99 26.12 13.32
CA SER A 417 31.13 27.29 13.57
C SER A 417 30.22 27.59 12.39
N LEU A 418 28.99 28.04 12.68
CA LEU A 418 28.10 28.61 11.67
C LEU A 418 28.64 29.99 11.25
N PRO A 419 28.51 30.39 9.97
CA PRO A 419 28.83 31.74 9.53
C PRO A 419 27.92 32.79 10.19
N ASP A 420 28.47 33.97 10.51
CA ASP A 420 27.77 35.05 11.24
C ASP A 420 26.54 35.61 10.52
N HIS A 421 26.42 35.38 9.21
CA HIS A 421 25.30 35.85 8.38
C HIS A 421 24.08 34.90 8.38
N ILE A 422 24.14 33.78 9.11
CA ILE A 422 23.07 32.78 9.14
C ILE A 422 22.24 32.97 10.42
N THR A 423 21.12 33.67 10.28
CA THR A 423 20.04 33.69 11.27
C THR A 423 19.19 32.42 11.13
N VAL A 424 19.26 31.53 12.13
CA VAL A 424 18.43 30.30 12.22
C VAL A 424 17.07 30.60 12.79
#